data_AF-A0A1A8TGU7-F1
#
_entry.id   AF-A0A1A8TGU7-F1
#
_cell.length_a   1.000
_cell.length_b   1.000
_cell.length_c   1.000
_cell.angle_alpha   90.00
_cell.angle_beta   90.00
_cell.angle_gamma   90.00
#
_symmetry.space_group_name_H-M   'P 1'
#
loop_
_entity.id
_entity.type
_entity.pdbx_description
1 polymer ?
#
loop_
_entity_poly.entity_id
_entity_poly.type
_entity_poly.pdbx_seq_one_letter_code
_entity_poly.pdbx_strand_id
1 'polypeptide(L)'
;MFKNKHIMKRALGHIALIGAVSLSTSAFADSISMDVFAIPSKPITELVKHTSDTLKKGGITTFYEKGMPVHATLYLTNFPKDAKSAIEKAVKQIATQYRPFPIKANGLTVTKGNWAFINLDDSSKLQRLADEVTLAIEPLRDKHAPLPGWVKNYPNKLAAFQRYGSPNVFQNFQPHLTLLANEKSPKLASFNIKMKKHPPEAQGEIVGIGIGIADEWGQQKEIIARYYFKK
;
A
#
# COMPACT_ATOMS: atom_id res chain seq x y z
N MET A 1 86.87 12.04 -44.03
CA MET A 1 87.52 11.28 -42.94
C MET A 1 86.67 11.45 -41.67
N PHE A 2 86.27 10.33 -41.04
CA PHE A 2 85.67 10.16 -39.69
C PHE A 2 84.35 10.92 -39.38
N LYS A 3 83.18 10.25 -39.32
CA LYS A 3 82.58 9.31 -38.34
C LYS A 3 81.81 9.99 -37.18
N ASN A 4 80.57 9.50 -37.00
CA ASN A 4 79.77 9.40 -35.76
C ASN A 4 79.12 10.70 -35.23
N LYS A 5 77.92 10.72 -34.63
CA LYS A 5 77.00 9.68 -34.13
C LYS A 5 75.59 10.30 -33.90
N HIS A 6 74.59 9.42 -33.86
CA HIS A 6 73.17 9.61 -33.54
C HIS A 6 72.79 10.58 -32.40
N ILE A 7 71.57 11.12 -32.45
CA ILE A 7 70.47 10.82 -31.51
C ILE A 7 69.12 11.24 -32.16
N MET A 8 68.27 10.24 -32.45
CA MET A 8 66.85 10.41 -32.75
C MET A 8 66.11 10.64 -31.42
N LYS A 9 65.48 11.80 -31.22
CA LYS A 9 64.46 11.97 -30.18
C LYS A 9 63.09 11.72 -30.81
N ARG A 10 62.49 10.57 -30.49
CA ARG A 10 61.08 10.26 -30.74
C ARG A 10 60.22 11.18 -29.85
N ALA A 11 59.46 12.08 -30.45
CA ALA A 11 58.39 12.78 -29.76
C ALA A 11 57.18 11.83 -29.66
N LEU A 12 56.91 11.32 -28.45
CA LEU A 12 55.65 10.64 -28.14
C LEU A 12 54.54 11.69 -28.09
N GLY A 13 53.73 11.77 -29.15
CA GLY A 13 52.46 12.49 -29.11
C GLY A 13 51.52 11.81 -28.11
N HIS A 14 51.17 12.52 -27.03
CA HIS A 14 50.19 12.07 -26.06
C HIS A 14 48.79 12.40 -26.61
N ILE A 15 48.09 11.39 -27.12
CA ILE A 15 46.67 11.48 -27.41
C ILE A 15 45.94 11.37 -26.07
N ALA A 16 45.47 12.50 -25.54
CA ALA A 16 44.59 12.52 -24.39
C ALA A 16 43.18 12.14 -24.84
N LEU A 17 42.79 10.89 -24.58
CA LEU A 17 41.42 10.42 -24.76
C LEU A 17 40.58 10.95 -23.57
N ILE A 18 39.86 12.05 -23.78
CA ILE A 18 38.90 12.55 -22.79
C ILE A 18 37.67 11.62 -22.84
N GLY A 19 37.66 10.64 -21.94
CA GLY A 19 36.49 9.81 -21.69
C GLY A 19 35.39 10.67 -21.06
N ALA A 20 34.30 10.89 -21.80
CA ALA A 20 33.10 11.49 -21.24
C ALA A 20 32.51 10.52 -20.20
N VAL A 21 32.80 10.76 -18.92
CA VAL A 21 32.10 10.12 -17.81
C VAL A 21 30.71 10.74 -17.77
N SER A 22 29.74 10.04 -18.33
CA SER A 22 28.32 10.32 -18.13
C SER A 22 28.01 10.14 -16.65
N LEU A 23 28.10 11.21 -15.87
CA LEU A 23 27.51 11.25 -14.53
C LEU A 23 26.00 11.16 -14.70
N SER A 24 25.48 9.94 -14.63
CA SER A 24 24.06 9.69 -14.40
C SER A 24 23.72 10.25 -13.04
N THR A 25 23.26 11.49 -13.00
CA THR A 25 22.57 12.04 -11.84
C THR A 25 21.34 11.18 -11.63
N SER A 26 21.40 10.27 -10.66
CA SER A 26 20.22 9.65 -10.09
C SER A 26 19.39 10.77 -9.46
N ALA A 27 18.51 11.40 -10.25
CA ALA A 27 17.43 12.18 -9.69
C ALA A 27 16.71 11.23 -8.74
N PHE A 28 16.77 11.50 -7.43
CA PHE A 28 15.90 10.83 -6.49
C PHE A 28 14.48 11.17 -6.95
N ALA A 29 13.85 10.26 -7.68
CA ALA A 29 12.49 10.44 -8.13
C ALA A 29 11.64 10.61 -6.88
N ASP A 30 10.84 11.68 -6.84
CA ASP A 30 9.92 11.90 -5.74
C ASP A 30 9.05 10.65 -5.55
N SER A 31 9.02 10.16 -4.32
CA SER A 31 8.30 8.94 -3.94
C SER A 31 6.92 9.30 -3.37
N ILE A 32 5.89 8.56 -3.76
CA ILE A 32 4.51 8.74 -3.29
C ILE A 32 3.97 7.46 -2.68
N SER A 33 3.29 7.58 -1.53
CA SER A 33 2.58 6.47 -0.91
C SER A 33 1.28 6.22 -1.67
N MET A 34 1.11 5.02 -2.20
CA MET A 34 -0.10 4.63 -2.92
C MET A 34 -0.70 3.35 -2.32
N ASP A 35 -2.01 3.34 -2.19
CA ASP A 35 -2.79 2.15 -1.84
C ASP A 35 -3.59 1.69 -3.06
N VAL A 36 -3.44 0.41 -3.41
CA VAL A 36 -4.41 -0.29 -4.23
C VAL A 36 -5.33 -1.06 -3.31
N PHE A 37 -6.62 -0.81 -3.40
CA PHE A 37 -7.59 -1.26 -2.40
C PHE A 37 -8.82 -1.92 -3.02
N ALA A 38 -9.41 -2.87 -2.29
CA ALA A 38 -10.67 -3.50 -2.63
C ALA A 38 -11.85 -2.58 -2.27
N ILE A 39 -12.82 -2.49 -3.17
CA ILE A 39 -14.04 -1.71 -3.00
C ILE A 39 -15.15 -2.64 -2.49
N PRO A 40 -15.60 -2.49 -1.23
CA PRO A 40 -16.68 -3.32 -0.70
C PRO A 40 -18.05 -2.84 -1.18
N SER A 41 -19.03 -3.74 -1.17
CA SER A 41 -20.42 -3.47 -1.54
C SER A 41 -21.18 -2.70 -0.44
N LYS A 42 -22.39 -2.23 -0.80
CA LYS A 42 -23.21 -1.36 0.06
C LYS A 42 -23.41 -1.89 1.50
N PRO A 43 -23.79 -3.17 1.74
CA PRO A 43 -23.98 -3.68 3.11
C PRO A 43 -22.76 -3.52 4.00
N ILE A 44 -21.56 -3.73 3.46
CA ILE A 44 -20.30 -3.58 4.19
C ILE A 44 -20.00 -2.10 4.47
N THR A 45 -20.25 -1.21 3.49
CA THR A 45 -20.08 0.24 3.71
C THR A 45 -21.08 0.79 4.73
N GLU A 46 -22.31 0.26 4.77
CA GLU A 46 -23.34 0.60 5.75
C GLU A 46 -22.96 0.13 7.16
N LEU A 47 -22.35 -1.05 7.29
CA LEU A 47 -21.80 -1.52 8.57
C LEU A 47 -20.72 -0.57 9.11
N VAL A 48 -19.79 -0.14 8.24
CA VAL A 48 -18.72 0.81 8.62
C VAL A 48 -19.32 2.16 9.01
N LYS A 49 -20.31 2.65 8.26
CA LYS A 49 -21.05 3.85 8.60
C LYS A 49 -21.71 3.74 9.98
N HIS A 50 -22.49 2.69 10.21
CA HIS A 50 -23.21 2.51 11.48
C HIS A 50 -22.25 2.41 12.68
N THR A 51 -21.14 1.70 12.50
CA THR A 51 -20.09 1.59 13.53
C THR A 51 -19.44 2.95 13.79
N SER A 52 -19.19 3.72 12.74
CA SER A 52 -18.67 5.10 12.83
C SER A 52 -19.64 6.05 13.53
N ASP A 53 -20.93 5.99 13.21
CA ASP A 53 -21.98 6.77 13.87
C ASP A 53 -22.01 6.48 15.39
N THR A 54 -21.79 5.22 15.78
CA THR A 54 -21.74 4.82 17.20
C THR A 54 -20.50 5.37 17.91
N LEU A 55 -19.34 5.33 17.25
CA LEU A 55 -18.10 5.97 17.76
C LEU A 55 -18.27 7.49 17.89
N LYS A 56 -18.90 8.13 16.91
CA LYS A 56 -19.20 9.57 16.90
C LYS A 56 -20.07 9.99 18.07
N LYS A 57 -21.12 9.22 18.40
CA LYS A 57 -21.94 9.44 19.61
C LYS A 57 -21.11 9.37 20.90
N GLY A 58 -20.01 8.61 20.89
CA GLY A 58 -19.03 8.57 21.97
C GLY A 58 -18.02 9.73 21.96
N GLY A 59 -18.04 10.59 20.94
CA GLY A 59 -17.08 11.68 20.75
C GLY A 59 -15.76 11.23 20.11
N ILE A 60 -15.76 10.15 19.32
CA ILE A 60 -14.62 9.70 18.53
C ILE A 60 -14.93 9.87 17.04
N THR A 61 -14.06 10.56 16.30
CA THR A 61 -14.23 10.82 14.87
C THR A 61 -13.43 9.82 14.03
N THR A 62 -14.12 8.95 13.29
CA THR A 62 -13.51 7.94 12.42
C THR A 62 -13.01 8.52 11.10
N PHE A 63 -12.24 7.74 10.34
CA PHE A 63 -11.89 8.07 8.97
C PHE A 63 -13.11 8.23 8.06
N TYR A 64 -14.14 7.39 8.25
CA TYR A 64 -15.41 7.54 7.53
C TYR A 64 -16.05 8.91 7.76
N GLU A 65 -16.09 9.38 9.01
CA GLU A 65 -16.61 10.71 9.36
C GLU A 65 -15.77 11.86 8.78
N LYS A 66 -14.49 11.62 8.49
CA LYS A 66 -13.60 12.55 7.79
C LYS A 66 -13.79 12.52 6.27
N GLY A 67 -14.74 11.74 5.75
CA GLY A 67 -15.01 11.60 4.32
C GLY A 67 -14.09 10.61 3.60
N MET A 68 -13.27 9.84 4.33
CA MET A 68 -12.41 8.83 3.73
C MET A 68 -13.25 7.64 3.23
N PRO A 69 -12.95 7.08 2.05
CA PRO A 69 -13.70 5.98 1.49
C PRO A 69 -13.47 4.70 2.29
N VAL A 70 -14.53 3.90 2.45
CA VAL A 70 -14.44 2.55 2.99
C VAL A 70 -13.70 1.65 2.00
N HIS A 71 -12.65 0.98 2.46
CA HIS A 71 -11.84 0.10 1.64
C HIS A 71 -11.13 -0.96 2.48
N ALA A 72 -10.66 -2.03 1.82
CA ALA A 72 -9.66 -2.94 2.37
C ALA A 72 -8.40 -2.86 1.51
N THR A 73 -7.27 -2.49 2.10
CA THR A 73 -5.98 -2.43 1.40
C THR A 73 -5.62 -3.79 0.80
N LEU A 74 -5.25 -3.79 -0.49
CA LEU A 74 -4.70 -4.97 -1.18
C LEU A 74 -3.18 -4.88 -1.23
N TYR A 75 -2.64 -3.69 -1.54
CA TYR A 75 -1.21 -3.42 -1.53
C TYR A 75 -0.93 -1.93 -1.34
N LEU A 76 -0.24 -1.62 -0.24
CA LEU A 76 0.18 -0.27 0.14
C LEU A 76 1.71 -0.22 0.24
N THR A 77 2.33 0.63 -0.57
CA THR A 77 3.78 0.89 -0.58
C THR A 77 4.06 2.26 -1.21
N ASN A 78 5.33 2.64 -1.26
CA ASN A 78 5.78 3.82 -1.98
C ASN A 78 6.20 3.48 -3.42
N PHE A 79 5.93 4.41 -4.33
CA PHE A 79 6.29 4.32 -5.75
C PHE A 79 6.93 5.63 -6.23
N PRO A 80 7.85 5.58 -7.20
CA PRO A 80 8.20 6.75 -7.99
C PRO A 80 6.95 7.38 -8.63
N LYS A 81 6.84 8.71 -8.64
CA LYS A 81 5.67 9.43 -9.20
C LYS A 81 5.32 9.02 -10.65
N ASP A 82 6.30 8.69 -11.47
CA ASP A 82 6.13 8.29 -12.87
C ASP A 82 5.59 6.86 -13.05
N ALA A 83 5.60 6.03 -12.00
CA ALA A 83 5.02 4.68 -12.03
C ALA A 83 3.48 4.67 -12.11
N LYS A 84 2.81 5.81 -11.82
CA LYS A 84 1.35 5.92 -11.72
C LYS A 84 0.60 5.30 -12.91
N SER A 85 1.00 5.64 -14.14
CA SER A 85 0.33 5.14 -15.37
C SER A 85 0.47 3.62 -15.54
N ALA A 86 1.64 3.07 -15.21
CA ALA A 86 1.87 1.64 -15.27
C ALA A 86 1.04 0.87 -14.22
N ILE A 87 0.91 1.43 -13.01
CA ILE A 87 0.05 0.90 -11.95
C ILE A 87 -1.42 0.91 -12.36
N GLU A 88 -1.94 2.04 -12.88
CA GLU A 88 -3.31 2.14 -13.36
C GLU A 88 -3.62 1.09 -14.44
N LYS A 89 -2.71 0.90 -15.39
CA LYS A 89 -2.85 -0.12 -16.44
C LYS A 89 -2.88 -1.55 -15.88
N ALA A 90 -1.96 -1.87 -14.98
CA ALA A 90 -1.88 -3.20 -14.36
C ALA A 90 -3.13 -3.53 -13.54
N VAL A 91 -3.55 -2.60 -12.67
CA VAL A 91 -4.74 -2.77 -11.82
C VAL A 91 -6.02 -2.84 -12.64
N LYS A 92 -6.15 -2.00 -13.69
CA LYS A 92 -7.29 -2.07 -14.61
C LYS A 92 -7.38 -3.44 -15.29
N GLN A 93 -6.25 -4.00 -15.71
CA GLN A 93 -6.21 -5.33 -16.33
C GLN A 93 -6.68 -6.42 -15.35
N ILE A 94 -6.19 -6.41 -14.11
CA ILE A 94 -6.62 -7.35 -13.07
C ILE A 94 -8.13 -7.23 -12.85
N ALA A 95 -8.67 -6.01 -12.75
CA ALA A 95 -10.11 -5.80 -12.53
C ALA A 95 -11.00 -6.46 -13.60
N THR A 96 -10.52 -6.63 -14.84
CA THR A 96 -11.28 -7.31 -15.91
C THR A 96 -11.39 -8.82 -15.73
N GLN A 97 -10.55 -9.43 -14.89
CA GLN A 97 -10.50 -10.87 -14.64
C GLN A 97 -11.41 -11.30 -13.48
N TYR A 98 -11.98 -10.34 -12.75
CA TYR A 98 -12.82 -10.58 -11.60
C TYR A 98 -14.29 -10.24 -11.87
N ARG A 99 -15.14 -10.97 -11.15
CA ARG A 99 -16.55 -10.64 -10.91
C ARG A 99 -16.74 -10.33 -9.43
N PRO A 100 -17.82 -9.63 -9.02
CA PRO A 100 -18.15 -9.51 -7.61
C PRO A 100 -18.11 -10.85 -6.90
N PHE A 101 -17.57 -10.86 -5.68
CA PHE A 101 -17.43 -12.08 -4.90
C PHE A 101 -17.71 -11.83 -3.42
N PRO A 102 -18.26 -12.84 -2.71
CA PRO A 102 -18.72 -12.66 -1.34
C PRO A 102 -17.55 -12.46 -0.38
N ILE A 103 -17.80 -11.62 0.63
CA ILE A 103 -16.99 -11.43 1.83
C ILE A 103 -17.90 -11.32 3.05
N LYS A 104 -17.33 -11.56 4.22
CA LYS A 104 -18.00 -11.36 5.50
C LYS A 104 -17.18 -10.45 6.37
N ALA A 105 -17.82 -9.41 6.90
CA ALA A 105 -17.29 -8.61 7.98
C ALA A 105 -17.75 -9.20 9.31
N ASN A 106 -16.84 -9.35 10.26
CA ASN A 106 -17.11 -10.04 11.51
C ASN A 106 -16.26 -9.52 12.67
N GLY A 107 -16.90 -8.82 13.58
CA GLY A 107 -16.27 -8.30 14.79
C GLY A 107 -15.36 -7.10 14.53
N LEU A 108 -14.74 -6.67 15.63
CA LEU A 108 -13.92 -5.48 15.68
C LEU A 108 -12.66 -5.78 16.50
N THR A 109 -11.53 -5.27 16.01
CA THR A 109 -10.26 -5.38 16.70
C THR A 109 -9.79 -3.99 17.10
N VAL A 110 -9.31 -3.88 18.35
CA VAL A 110 -8.51 -2.74 18.81
C VAL A 110 -7.11 -3.23 19.16
N THR A 111 -6.09 -2.69 18.51
CA THR A 111 -4.69 -3.08 18.75
C THR A 111 -4.10 -2.36 19.95
N LYS A 112 -2.93 -2.82 20.44
CA LYS A 112 -2.16 -2.10 21.48
C LYS A 112 -1.74 -0.69 21.05
N GLY A 113 -1.63 -0.45 19.74
CA GLY A 113 -1.35 0.88 19.17
C GLY A 113 -2.60 1.74 18.97
N ASN A 114 -3.75 1.34 19.53
CA ASN A 114 -5.04 2.01 19.39
C ASN A 114 -5.49 2.22 17.94
N TRP A 115 -5.19 1.25 17.09
CA TRP A 115 -5.87 1.11 15.81
C TRP A 115 -7.18 0.39 16.05
N ALA A 116 -8.24 0.82 15.39
CA ALA A 116 -9.53 0.14 15.43
C ALA A 116 -10.01 -0.15 14.01
N PHE A 117 -10.43 -1.39 13.77
CA PHE A 117 -10.91 -1.82 12.46
C PHE A 117 -11.96 -2.93 12.59
N ILE A 118 -12.88 -2.98 11.63
CA ILE A 118 -13.78 -4.12 11.45
C ILE A 118 -13.00 -5.21 10.71
N ASN A 119 -13.05 -6.44 11.21
CA ASN A 119 -12.33 -7.53 10.57
C ASN A 119 -13.11 -8.03 9.36
N LEU A 120 -12.40 -8.44 8.31
CA LEU A 120 -12.95 -9.27 7.25
C LEU A 120 -12.52 -10.70 7.50
N ASP A 121 -13.45 -11.65 7.41
CA ASP A 121 -13.13 -13.07 7.48
C ASP A 121 -12.19 -13.45 6.32
N ASP A 122 -11.33 -14.44 6.55
CA ASP A 122 -10.41 -14.93 5.54
C ASP A 122 -11.17 -15.39 4.28
N SER A 123 -10.75 -14.88 3.12
CA SER A 123 -11.34 -15.20 1.84
C SER A 123 -10.25 -15.50 0.84
N SER A 124 -10.23 -16.73 0.31
CA SER A 124 -9.25 -17.15 -0.69
C SER A 124 -9.29 -16.28 -1.95
N LYS A 125 -10.47 -15.76 -2.33
CA LYS A 125 -10.62 -14.82 -3.46
C LYS A 125 -10.03 -13.45 -3.13
N LEU A 126 -10.21 -12.94 -1.92
CA LEU A 126 -9.63 -11.66 -1.50
C LEU A 126 -8.12 -11.76 -1.35
N GLN A 127 -7.61 -12.84 -0.76
CA GLN A 127 -6.17 -13.14 -0.71
C GLN A 127 -5.58 -13.20 -2.10
N ARG A 128 -6.19 -13.97 -3.01
CA ARG A 128 -5.73 -14.10 -4.39
C ARG A 128 -5.68 -12.74 -5.10
N LEU A 129 -6.71 -11.91 -4.91
CA LEU A 129 -6.73 -10.57 -5.45
C LEU A 129 -5.58 -9.70 -4.91
N ALA A 130 -5.32 -9.76 -3.60
CA ALA A 130 -4.22 -9.02 -2.98
C ALA A 130 -2.84 -9.49 -3.49
N ASP A 131 -2.66 -10.80 -3.64
CA ASP A 131 -1.42 -11.41 -4.14
C ASP A 131 -1.18 -11.06 -5.61
N GLU A 132 -2.22 -11.13 -6.46
CA GLU A 132 -2.13 -10.77 -7.87
C GLU A 132 -1.83 -9.27 -8.06
N VAL A 133 -2.48 -8.40 -7.28
CA VAL A 133 -2.15 -6.96 -7.26
C VAL A 133 -0.70 -6.76 -6.83
N THR A 134 -0.27 -7.37 -5.74
CA THR A 134 1.10 -7.25 -5.22
C THR A 134 2.12 -7.66 -6.27
N LEU A 135 1.99 -8.85 -6.86
CA LEU A 135 2.93 -9.36 -7.86
C LEU A 135 2.95 -8.51 -9.14
N ALA A 136 1.82 -7.94 -9.54
CA ALA A 136 1.75 -7.14 -10.74
C ALA A 136 2.46 -5.79 -10.61
N ILE A 137 2.49 -5.20 -9.42
CA ILE A 137 2.97 -3.81 -9.25
C ILE A 137 4.14 -3.65 -8.29
N GLU A 138 4.51 -4.65 -7.48
CA GLU A 138 5.72 -4.57 -6.65
C GLU A 138 7.00 -4.29 -7.44
N PRO A 139 7.21 -4.75 -8.70
CA PRO A 139 8.42 -4.41 -9.45
C PRO A 139 8.57 -2.91 -9.74
N LEU A 140 7.47 -2.15 -9.66
CA LEU A 140 7.41 -0.71 -9.89
C LEU A 140 7.67 0.11 -8.62
N ARG A 141 7.75 -0.54 -7.45
CA ARG A 141 7.89 0.14 -6.15
C ARG A 141 9.20 0.90 -6.03
N ASP A 142 9.20 1.87 -5.14
CA ASP A 142 10.43 2.48 -4.66
C ASP A 142 11.20 1.47 -3.78
N LYS A 143 12.38 1.05 -4.25
CA LYS A 143 13.24 0.08 -3.54
C LYS A 143 13.98 0.70 -2.37
N HIS A 144 13.99 2.02 -2.25
CA HIS A 144 14.62 2.79 -1.19
C HIS A 144 13.61 3.35 -0.17
N ALA A 145 12.33 2.95 -0.29
CA ALA A 145 11.28 3.34 0.64
C ALA A 145 11.68 3.04 2.11
N PRO A 146 11.42 3.98 3.03
CA PRO A 146 11.79 3.80 4.43
C PRO A 146 11.01 2.64 5.07
N LEU A 147 11.74 1.78 5.79
CA LEU A 147 11.14 0.71 6.59
C LEU A 147 10.36 1.28 7.78
N PRO A 148 9.06 0.96 7.94
CA PRO A 148 8.30 1.38 9.12
C PRO A 148 8.91 0.80 10.40
N GLY A 149 9.14 1.64 11.42
CA GLY A 149 9.88 1.25 12.62
C GLY A 149 9.31 0.04 13.36
N TRP A 150 7.97 -0.11 13.38
CA TRP A 150 7.30 -1.24 14.04
C TRP A 150 7.57 -2.59 13.38
N VAL A 151 7.86 -2.61 12.07
CA VAL A 151 8.06 -3.84 11.29
C VAL A 151 9.30 -4.61 11.76
N LYS A 152 10.30 -3.91 12.32
CA LYS A 152 11.54 -4.51 12.85
C LYS A 152 11.28 -5.55 13.94
N ASN A 153 10.16 -5.46 14.65
CA ASN A 153 9.79 -6.38 15.72
C ASN A 153 9.06 -7.64 15.22
N TYR A 154 8.82 -7.76 13.91
CA TYR A 154 8.05 -8.84 13.31
C TYR A 154 8.82 -9.45 12.12
N PRO A 155 9.63 -10.50 12.34
CA PRO A 155 10.54 -11.05 11.32
C PRO A 155 9.85 -11.38 9.99
N ASN A 156 8.67 -12.01 10.02
CA ASN A 156 7.93 -12.36 8.80
C ASN A 156 7.45 -11.13 8.03
N LYS A 157 7.07 -10.05 8.73
CA LYS A 157 6.65 -8.78 8.12
C LYS A 157 7.84 -7.98 7.60
N LEU A 158 8.99 -8.07 8.27
CA LEU A 158 10.25 -7.51 7.80
C LEU A 158 10.69 -8.16 6.50
N ALA A 159 10.67 -9.49 6.43
CA ALA A 159 11.01 -10.23 5.21
C ALA A 159 10.06 -9.86 4.05
N ALA A 160 8.76 -9.77 4.32
CA ALA A 160 7.76 -9.33 3.34
C ALA A 160 8.04 -7.89 2.86
N PHE A 161 8.33 -6.96 3.78
CA PHE A 161 8.64 -5.58 3.40
C PHE A 161 9.92 -5.48 2.57
N GLN A 162 10.99 -6.17 2.94
CA GLN A 162 12.25 -6.14 2.18
C GLN A 162 12.06 -6.66 0.76
N ARG A 163 11.27 -7.74 0.61
CA ARG A 163 11.03 -8.37 -0.67
C ARG A 163 10.04 -7.59 -1.53
N TYR A 164 8.95 -7.13 -0.95
CA TYR A 164 7.78 -6.61 -1.66
C TYR A 164 7.40 -5.18 -1.29
N GLY A 165 8.15 -4.45 -0.47
CA GLY A 165 7.85 -3.07 -0.06
C GLY A 165 6.65 -2.91 0.89
N SER A 166 5.95 -3.98 1.27
CA SER A 166 4.79 -3.91 2.17
C SER A 166 4.82 -5.04 3.20
N PRO A 167 4.46 -4.80 4.48
CA PRO A 167 4.58 -5.81 5.52
C PRO A 167 3.38 -6.79 5.57
N ASN A 168 2.24 -6.43 4.97
CA ASN A 168 0.97 -7.16 5.11
C ASN A 168 0.52 -7.79 3.77
N VAL A 169 1.44 -8.50 3.10
CA VAL A 169 1.20 -9.18 1.82
C VAL A 169 1.38 -10.70 1.95
N PHE A 170 0.80 -11.47 1.03
CA PHE A 170 0.87 -12.94 1.00
C PHE A 170 0.45 -13.54 2.35
N GLN A 171 1.32 -14.34 2.98
CA GLN A 171 1.06 -15.00 4.27
C GLN A 171 0.84 -14.02 5.43
N ASN A 172 1.17 -12.73 5.27
CA ASN A 172 0.91 -11.68 6.26
C ASN A 172 -0.35 -10.85 5.94
N PHE A 173 -1.08 -11.18 4.87
CA PHE A 173 -2.29 -10.48 4.48
C PHE A 173 -3.36 -10.67 5.55
N GLN A 174 -3.95 -9.56 5.99
CA GLN A 174 -4.97 -9.52 7.03
C GLN A 174 -6.01 -8.48 6.61
N PRO A 175 -7.07 -8.88 5.89
CA PRO A 175 -8.04 -7.94 5.36
C PRO A 175 -8.88 -7.32 6.48
N HIS A 176 -9.03 -6.00 6.45
CA HIS A 176 -9.79 -5.26 7.46
C HIS A 176 -10.28 -3.92 6.89
N LEU A 177 -11.23 -3.30 7.59
CA LEU A 177 -11.80 -1.99 7.28
C LEU A 177 -11.44 -1.02 8.40
N THR A 178 -10.45 -0.16 8.15
CA THR A 178 -9.91 0.75 9.17
C THR A 178 -10.89 1.85 9.55
N LEU A 179 -11.14 1.98 10.85
CA LEU A 179 -11.99 3.05 11.42
C LEU A 179 -11.14 4.18 12.00
N LEU A 180 -10.07 3.80 12.70
CA LEU A 180 -9.22 4.70 13.48
C LEU A 180 -7.77 4.23 13.44
N ALA A 181 -6.85 5.17 13.48
CA ALA A 181 -5.44 4.93 13.73
C ALA A 181 -4.97 5.78 14.91
N ASN A 182 -4.20 5.17 15.82
CA ASN A 182 -3.54 5.86 16.92
C ASN A 182 -4.48 6.70 17.83
N GLU A 183 -5.72 6.26 18.04
CA GLU A 183 -6.70 6.97 18.86
C GLU A 183 -6.22 7.08 20.32
N LYS A 184 -6.40 8.23 20.95
CA LYS A 184 -5.91 8.50 22.32
C LYS A 184 -7.02 8.55 23.36
N SER A 185 -8.26 8.66 22.93
CA SER A 185 -9.42 8.69 23.79
C SER A 185 -9.55 7.38 24.57
N PRO A 186 -9.63 7.42 25.91
CA PRO A 186 -9.86 6.22 26.73
C PRO A 186 -11.21 5.57 26.42
N LYS A 187 -12.14 6.32 25.80
CA LYS A 187 -13.46 5.83 25.40
C LYS A 187 -13.38 4.70 24.36
N LEU A 188 -12.28 4.59 23.61
CA LEU A 188 -12.10 3.49 22.67
C LEU A 188 -12.08 2.13 23.39
N ALA A 189 -11.50 2.06 24.58
CA ALA A 189 -11.49 0.83 25.38
C ALA A 189 -12.91 0.42 25.79
N SER A 190 -13.71 1.37 26.29
CA SER A 190 -15.11 1.14 26.64
C SER A 190 -15.95 0.74 25.41
N PHE A 191 -15.68 1.36 24.26
CA PHE A 191 -16.32 1.00 23.00
C PHE A 191 -15.98 -0.44 22.58
N ASN A 192 -14.70 -0.83 22.65
CA ASN A 192 -14.26 -2.20 22.34
C ASN A 192 -14.97 -3.24 23.21
N ILE A 193 -15.11 -3.00 24.52
CA ILE A 193 -15.84 -3.90 25.44
C ILE A 193 -17.30 -4.06 25.00
N LYS A 194 -17.97 -2.96 24.61
CA LYS A 194 -19.35 -3.01 24.12
C LYS A 194 -19.46 -3.81 22.81
N MET A 195 -18.58 -3.55 21.85
CA MET A 195 -18.57 -4.24 20.56
C MET A 195 -18.22 -5.73 20.68
N LYS A 196 -17.47 -6.16 21.71
CA LYS A 196 -17.25 -7.59 21.94
C LYS A 196 -18.53 -8.35 22.32
N LYS A 197 -19.52 -7.68 22.93
CA LYS A 197 -20.82 -8.30 23.28
C LYS A 197 -21.75 -8.39 22.08
N HIS A 198 -21.67 -7.40 21.20
CA HIS A 198 -22.46 -7.30 19.97
C HIS A 198 -21.52 -6.92 18.81
N PRO A 199 -20.77 -7.90 18.27
CA PRO A 199 -19.79 -7.63 17.23
C PRO A 199 -20.47 -7.09 15.98
N PRO A 200 -19.90 -6.06 15.31
CA PRO A 200 -20.39 -5.61 14.02
C PRO A 200 -20.22 -6.74 13.00
N GLU A 201 -21.30 -7.09 12.30
CA GLU A 201 -21.28 -8.13 11.29
C GLU A 201 -22.11 -7.73 10.07
N ALA A 202 -21.65 -8.14 8.89
CA ALA A 202 -22.40 -8.02 7.65
C ALA A 202 -21.86 -9.00 6.61
N GLN A 203 -22.74 -9.45 5.72
CA GLN A 203 -22.36 -10.15 4.51
C GLN A 203 -22.48 -9.18 3.33
N GLY A 204 -21.52 -9.27 2.41
CA GLY A 204 -21.51 -8.45 1.22
C GLY A 204 -20.50 -8.98 0.22
N GLU A 205 -19.96 -8.10 -0.60
CA GLU A 205 -19.08 -8.47 -1.70
C GLU A 205 -17.93 -7.47 -1.83
N ILE A 206 -16.85 -7.91 -2.47
CA ILE A 206 -15.94 -6.98 -3.14
C ILE A 206 -16.45 -6.78 -4.56
N VAL A 207 -16.64 -5.53 -4.95
CA VAL A 207 -17.27 -5.15 -6.24
C VAL A 207 -16.30 -4.45 -7.18
N GLY A 208 -15.06 -4.21 -6.77
CA GLY A 208 -14.05 -3.56 -7.59
C GLY A 208 -12.72 -3.35 -6.88
N ILE A 209 -11.82 -2.69 -7.60
CA ILE A 209 -10.50 -2.27 -7.11
C ILE A 209 -10.37 -0.75 -7.32
N GLY A 210 -9.79 -0.05 -6.37
CA GLY A 210 -9.43 1.36 -6.50
C GLY A 210 -7.93 1.57 -6.31
N ILE A 211 -7.49 2.77 -6.72
CA ILE A 211 -6.13 3.26 -6.53
C ILE A 211 -6.23 4.64 -5.90
N GLY A 212 -5.46 4.90 -4.86
CA GLY A 212 -5.38 6.21 -4.25
C GLY A 212 -3.99 6.56 -3.74
N ILE A 213 -3.76 7.86 -3.59
CA ILE A 213 -2.61 8.38 -2.85
C ILE A 213 -2.98 8.29 -1.38
N ALA A 214 -2.16 7.57 -0.62
CA ALA A 214 -2.40 7.31 0.79
C ALA A 214 -1.76 8.37 1.68
N ASP A 215 -2.43 8.69 2.78
CA ASP A 215 -1.84 9.42 3.90
C ASP A 215 -0.94 8.51 4.76
N GLU A 216 -0.41 9.07 5.84
CA GLU A 216 0.45 8.36 6.80
C GLU A 216 -0.23 7.18 7.52
N TRP A 217 -1.57 7.09 7.47
CA TRP A 217 -2.38 6.02 8.04
C TRP A 217 -2.85 5.01 7.00
N GLY A 218 -2.38 5.13 5.76
CA GLY A 218 -2.81 4.29 4.66
C GLY A 218 -4.21 4.63 4.14
N GLN A 219 -4.78 5.79 4.51
CA GLN A 219 -6.11 6.21 4.07
C GLN A 219 -6.03 7.08 2.82
N GLN A 220 -7.09 7.03 2.00
CA GLN A 220 -7.06 7.65 0.67
C GLN A 220 -7.23 9.17 0.76
N LYS A 221 -6.13 9.92 0.62
CA LYS A 221 -6.15 11.39 0.50
C LYS A 221 -6.71 11.84 -0.85
N GLU A 222 -6.39 11.10 -1.90
CA GLU A 222 -6.86 11.33 -3.26
C GLU A 222 -7.16 9.99 -3.93
N ILE A 223 -8.29 9.91 -4.61
CA ILE A 223 -8.62 8.75 -5.43
C ILE A 223 -8.20 9.00 -6.86
N ILE A 224 -7.31 8.14 -7.36
CA ILE A 224 -6.80 8.17 -8.72
C ILE A 224 -7.80 7.47 -9.66
N ALA A 225 -8.21 6.25 -9.31
CA ALA A 225 -9.07 5.44 -10.16
C ALA A 225 -9.95 4.47 -9.37
N ARG A 226 -11.05 4.05 -10.00
CA ARG A 226 -11.92 2.96 -9.54
C ARG A 226 -12.30 2.10 -10.74
N TYR A 227 -12.12 0.79 -10.61
CA TYR A 227 -12.47 -0.20 -11.60
C TYR A 227 -13.43 -1.23 -10.98
N TYR A 228 -14.70 -1.14 -11.35
CA TYR A 228 -15.71 -2.08 -10.90
C TYR A 228 -15.66 -3.37 -11.72
N PHE A 229 -15.87 -4.49 -11.04
CA PHE A 229 -15.91 -5.80 -11.66
C PHE A 229 -17.12 -5.95 -12.57
N LYS A 230 -16.99 -6.78 -13.61
CA LYS A 230 -18.12 -7.12 -14.47
C LYS A 230 -19.08 -8.03 -13.70
N LYS A 231 -20.38 -7.80 -13.84
CA LYS A 231 -21.42 -8.70 -13.33
C LYS A 231 -21.42 -10.02 -14.12
#